data_AF-A0A285M3K1-F1
#
_entry.id   AF-A0A285M3K1-F1
#
_cell.length_a   1.000
_cell.length_b   1.000
_cell.length_c   1.000
_cell.angle_alpha   90.00
_cell.angle_beta   90.00
_cell.angle_gamma   90.00
#
_symmetry.space_group_name_H-M   'P 1'
#
loop_
_entity.id
_entity.type
_entity.pdbx_description
1 polymer ?
#
loop_
_entity_poly.entity_id
_entity_poly.type
_entity_poly.pdbx_seq_one_letter_code
_entity_poly.pdbx_strand_id
1 'polypeptide(L)'
;MAKSEDAMTIERFKEMLDCHGTKLDTWPKSEQLPARQLLLHSEEARTLLKFDEGIEALLKASPAKKAPAFLVGNIMDRIKK
;
A
#
# COMPACT_ATOMS: atom_id res chain seq x y z
N MET A 1 -6.61 -28.39 21.04
CA MET A 1 -5.67 -27.25 21.01
C MET A 1 -5.44 -26.90 19.55
N ALA A 2 -6.10 -25.86 19.04
CA ALA A 2 -6.00 -25.47 17.63
C ALA A 2 -4.67 -24.72 17.41
N LYS A 3 -3.87 -25.20 16.45
CA LYS A 3 -2.58 -24.63 16.05
C LYS A 3 -2.80 -23.26 15.40
N SER A 4 -2.20 -22.23 15.97
CA SER A 4 -2.07 -20.89 15.41
C SER A 4 -1.04 -20.86 14.27
N GLU A 5 -1.30 -21.60 13.17
CA GLU A 5 -0.37 -21.67 12.01
C GLU A 5 -0.63 -20.59 10.94
N ASP A 6 -1.65 -19.73 11.10
CA ASP A 6 -2.05 -18.70 10.11
C ASP A 6 -1.83 -17.24 10.57
N ALA A 7 -1.12 -17.02 11.69
CA ALA A 7 -0.87 -15.67 12.18
C ALA A 7 0.29 -15.02 11.40
N MET A 8 0.00 -13.93 10.68
CA MET A 8 1.00 -13.12 10.01
C MET A 8 2.01 -12.56 11.02
N THR A 9 3.31 -12.72 10.75
CA THR A 9 4.37 -12.14 11.57
C THR A 9 4.62 -10.68 11.23
N ILE A 10 5.36 -9.96 12.09
CA ILE A 10 5.73 -8.56 11.86
C ILE A 10 6.64 -8.44 10.64
N GLU A 11 7.58 -9.36 10.48
CA GLU A 11 8.51 -9.38 9.35
C GLU A 11 7.75 -9.56 8.04
N ARG A 12 6.79 -10.50 8.02
CA ARG A 12 5.93 -10.73 6.85
C ARG A 12 5.07 -9.51 6.55
N PHE A 13 4.48 -8.89 7.58
CA PHE A 13 3.69 -7.67 7.42
C PHE A 13 4.53 -6.52 6.82
N LYS A 14 5.78 -6.37 7.27
CA LYS A 14 6.71 -5.39 6.72
C LYS A 14 7.03 -5.67 5.25
N GLU A 15 7.34 -6.90 4.88
CA GLU A 15 7.55 -7.27 3.47
C GLU A 15 6.34 -6.94 2.59
N MET A 16 5.14 -7.19 3.11
CA MET A 16 3.90 -6.89 2.41
C MET A 16 3.67 -5.39 2.24
N LEU A 17 4.00 -4.57 3.25
CA LEU A 17 4.00 -3.11 3.13
C LEU A 17 4.99 -2.63 2.07
N ASP A 18 6.23 -3.13 2.08
CA ASP A 18 7.26 -2.76 1.12
C ASP A 18 6.84 -3.10 -0.33
N CYS A 19 6.14 -4.22 -0.52
CA CYS A 19 5.74 -4.71 -1.84
C CYS A 19 4.43 -4.12 -2.37
N HIS A 20 3.44 -3.88 -1.50
CA HIS A 20 2.07 -3.53 -1.90
C HIS A 20 1.61 -2.15 -1.39
N GLY A 21 2.40 -1.50 -0.53
CA GLY A 21 2.09 -0.21 0.07
C GLY A 21 1.07 -0.29 1.20
N THR A 22 0.65 0.88 1.68
CA THR A 22 -0.17 1.03 2.90
C THR A 22 -1.64 0.62 2.73
N LYS A 23 -2.11 0.45 1.48
CA LYS A 23 -3.50 0.11 1.18
C LYS A 23 -3.74 -1.40 1.27
N LEU A 24 -4.17 -1.88 2.43
CA LEU A 24 -4.47 -3.29 2.67
C LEU A 24 -5.44 -3.92 1.66
N ASP A 25 -6.41 -3.17 1.12
CA ASP A 25 -7.37 -3.70 0.14
C ASP A 25 -6.75 -4.04 -1.21
N THR A 26 -5.55 -3.51 -1.50
CA THR A 26 -4.79 -3.84 -2.71
C THR A 26 -3.83 -5.01 -2.51
N TRP A 27 -3.73 -5.55 -1.30
CA TRP A 27 -2.91 -6.72 -1.00
C TRP A 27 -3.56 -8.01 -1.55
N PRO A 28 -2.80 -9.10 -1.74
CA PRO A 28 -3.34 -10.43 -2.02
C PRO A 28 -4.41 -10.82 -1.00
N LYS A 29 -5.53 -11.39 -1.47
CA LYS A 29 -6.70 -11.71 -0.62
C LYS A 29 -6.37 -12.57 0.59
N SER A 30 -5.40 -13.49 0.47
CA SER A 30 -4.95 -14.35 1.56
C SER A 30 -4.28 -13.58 2.71
N GLU A 31 -3.71 -12.41 2.42
CA GLU A 31 -2.89 -11.63 3.37
C GLU A 31 -3.70 -10.49 4.04
N GLN A 32 -4.86 -10.13 3.49
CA GLN A 32 -5.66 -9.00 3.99
C GLN A 32 -6.21 -9.25 5.41
N LEU A 33 -6.82 -10.41 5.65
CA LEU A 33 -7.40 -10.73 6.96
C LEU A 33 -6.31 -10.90 8.04
N PRO A 34 -5.22 -11.66 7.81
CA PRO A 34 -4.11 -11.76 8.76
C PRO A 34 -3.49 -10.40 9.10
N ALA A 35 -3.29 -9.52 8.10
CA ALA A 35 -2.76 -8.18 8.33
C ALA A 35 -3.69 -7.33 9.22
N ARG A 36 -5.00 -7.38 8.97
CA ARG A 36 -5.99 -6.68 9.80
C ARG A 36 -6.01 -7.21 11.23
N GLN A 37 -5.91 -8.53 11.42
CA GLN A 37 -5.80 -9.13 12.74
C GLN A 37 -4.52 -8.71 13.47
N LEU A 38 -3.39 -8.71 12.78
CA LEU A 38 -2.12 -8.27 13.34
C LEU A 38 -2.18 -6.80 13.80
N LEU A 39 -2.80 -5.92 13.02
CA LEU A 39 -2.97 -4.51 13.37
C LEU A 39 -3.86 -4.27 14.60
N LEU A 40 -4.80 -5.17 14.89
CA LEU A 40 -5.61 -5.08 16.12
C LEU A 40 -4.76 -5.37 17.37
N HIS A 41 -3.82 -6.32 17.27
CA HIS A 41 -3.13 -6.85 18.44
C HIS A 41 -1.68 -6.39 18.59
N SER A 42 -1.05 -5.87 17.54
CA SER A 42 0.35 -5.41 17.56
C SER A 42 0.47 -3.90 17.42
N GLU A 43 1.08 -3.26 18.42
CA GLU A 43 1.46 -1.85 18.36
C GLU A 43 2.60 -1.60 17.37
N GLU A 44 3.53 -2.54 17.25
CA GLU A 44 4.64 -2.48 16.31
C GLU A 44 4.12 -2.44 14.86
N ALA A 45 3.17 -3.31 14.51
CA ALA A 45 2.55 -3.31 13.17
C ALA A 45 1.86 -1.96 12.85
N ARG A 46 1.16 -1.38 13.83
CA ARG A 46 0.52 -0.05 13.66
C ARG A 46 1.55 1.05 13.48
N THR A 47 2.69 0.95 14.16
CA THR A 47 3.77 1.93 14.05
C THR A 47 4.42 1.87 12.66
N LEU A 48 4.68 0.66 12.15
CA LEU A 48 5.19 0.45 10.79
C LEU A 48 4.23 1.03 9.74
N LEU A 49 2.94 0.71 9.83
CA LEU A 49 1.93 1.22 8.89
C LEU A 49 1.89 2.75 8.89
N LYS A 50 1.85 3.38 10.08
CA LYS A 50 1.83 4.85 10.19
C LYS A 50 3.08 5.52 9.61
N PHE A 51 4.24 4.88 9.77
CA PHE A 51 5.49 5.39 9.22
C PHE A 51 5.43 5.43 7.68
N ASP A 52 5.01 4.33 7.06
CA ASP A 52 4.88 4.24 5.61
C ASP A 52 3.79 5.15 5.06
N GLU A 53 2.65 5.30 5.76
CA GLU A 53 1.62 6.27 5.43
C GLU A 53 2.17 7.71 5.42
N GLY A 54 3.05 8.02 6.38
CA GLY A 54 3.76 9.29 6.45
C GLY A 54 4.67 9.50 5.24
N ILE A 55 5.45 8.49 4.85
CA ILE A 55 6.30 8.56 3.66
C ILE A 55 5.46 8.77 2.39
N GLU A 56 4.38 8.01 2.21
CA GLU A 56 3.48 8.18 1.06
C GLU A 56 2.88 9.59 1.01
N ALA A 57 2.48 10.14 2.15
CA ALA A 57 1.96 11.49 2.24
C ALA A 57 3.01 12.54 1.85
N LEU A 58 4.25 12.38 2.31
CA LEU A 58 5.36 13.25 1.93
C LEU A 58 5.64 13.21 0.43
N LEU A 59 5.61 12.02 -0.18
CA LEU A 59 5.80 11.85 -1.63
C LEU A 59 4.67 12.54 -2.41
N LYS A 60 3.42 12.42 -1.96
CA LYS A 60 2.24 13.05 -2.59
C LYS A 60 2.20 14.56 -2.39
N ALA A 61 2.77 15.08 -1.31
CA ALA A 61 2.83 16.51 -1.03
C ALA A 61 3.75 17.28 -1.99
N SER A 62 4.63 16.57 -2.71
CA SER A 62 5.48 17.19 -3.72
C SER A 62 4.64 17.72 -4.89
N PRO A 63 4.75 19.00 -5.27
CA PRO A 63 3.95 19.58 -6.35
C PRO A 63 4.23 18.86 -7.66
N ALA A 64 3.19 18.24 -8.22
CA ALA A 64 3.27 17.60 -9.52
C ALA A 64 3.69 18.62 -10.59
N LYS A 65 4.73 18.28 -11.36
CA LYS A 65 5.10 19.09 -12.53
C LYS A 65 3.92 19.10 -13.50
N LYS A 66 3.55 20.30 -13.99
CA LYS A 66 2.53 20.41 -15.03
C LYS A 66 2.94 19.59 -16.25
N ALA A 67 2.03 18.77 -16.74
CA ALA A 67 2.22 18.06 -17.98
C ALA A 67 2.35 19.06 -19.16
N PRO A 68 3.14 18.76 -20.19
CA PRO A 68 3.19 19.58 -21.40
C PRO A 68 1.81 19.68 -22.07
N ALA A 69 1.45 20.86 -22.57
CA ALA A 69 0.12 21.14 -23.13
C ALA A 69 -0.28 20.19 -24.29
N PHE A 70 0.69 19.72 -25.07
CA PHE A 70 0.47 18.81 -26.20
C PHE A 70 0.16 17.37 -25.78
N LEU A 71 0.41 16.99 -24.52
CA LEU A 71 0.29 15.60 -24.08
C LEU A 71 -1.17 15.12 -24.08
N VAL A 72 -2.11 15.99 -23.70
CA VAL A 72 -3.54 15.66 -23.69
C VAL A 72 -4.05 15.37 -25.10
N GLY A 73 -3.66 16.19 -26.08
CA GLY A 73 -4.02 15.97 -27.49
C GLY A 73 -3.53 14.62 -27.99
N ASN A 74 -2.25 14.31 -27.75
CA ASN A 74 -1.65 13.03 -28.17
C ASN A 74 -2.33 11.81 -27.52
N ILE A 75 -2.77 11.89 -26.27
CA ILE A 75 -3.49 10.80 -25.60
C ILE A 75 -4.86 10.60 -26.25
N MET A 76 -5.61 11.69 -26.47
CA MET A 76 -6.95 11.63 -27.06
C MET A 76 -6.93 11.11 -28.50
N ASP A 77 -5.90 11.44 -29.28
CA ASP A 77 -5.75 10.97 -30.65
C ASP A 77 -5.40 9.48 -30.74
N ARG A 78 -4.68 8.94 -29.75
CA ARG A 78 -4.37 7.49 -29.68
C ARG A 78 -5.58 6.64 -29.27
N ILE A 79 -6.55 7.19 -28.53
CA ILE A 79 -7.76 6.46 -28.10
C ILE A 79 -8.80 6.34 -29.24
N LYS A 80 -8.73 7.22 -30.25
CA LYS A 80 -9.67 7.25 -31.38
C LYS A 80 -9.28 6.35 -32.57
N LYS A 81 -8.12 5.70 -32.52
CA LYS A 81 -7.65 4.72 -33.51
C LYS A 81 -7.87 3.31 -32.99
#